data_AF-A0A1J8QH14-F1
#
_entry.id   AF-A0A1J8QH14-F1
#
_cell.length_a   1.000
_cell.length_b   1.000
_cell.length_c   1.000
_cell.angle_alpha   90.00
_cell.angle_beta   90.00
_cell.angle_gamma   90.00
#
_symmetry.space_group_name_H-M   'P 1'
#
loop_
_entity.id
_entity.type
_entity.pdbx_description
1 polymer ?
#
loop_
_entity_poly.entity_id
_entity_poly.type
_entity_poly.pdbx_seq_one_letter_code
_entity_poly.pdbx_strand_id
1 'polypeptide(L)'
;MSPRLFPRLLKFLQDAPLPKSQHNGNVRRRKRVSMKNSVPEMPSFTSDGRTRSILLDDANPITEGHLFDTILTVRGVHRFGGISTNRSDANFLIRLEPVRLPSSQGVREQQTLVPDDVEHPKFKPRRSTPACYVTCRKDIIPYTTRIPLPKLSPNLSVSPLCIGYQLRLRVLQELDLLTQRLAELWTIPQRLLRRLTSSEWQIVQQTNTIPCKDALALLVVPPVHIAFVS
;
A
#
# COMPACT_ATOMS: atom_id res chain seq x y z
N MET A 1 25.28 -17.20 -1.80
CA MET A 1 24.82 -17.48 -0.42
C MET A 1 23.62 -16.61 -0.12
N SER A 2 22.44 -17.20 0.03
CA SER A 2 21.17 -16.51 0.31
C SER A 2 21.03 -16.19 1.81
N PRO A 3 20.53 -15.00 2.18
CA PRO A 3 20.42 -14.60 3.58
C PRO A 3 19.30 -15.38 4.28
N ARG A 4 19.62 -15.95 5.45
CA ARG A 4 18.77 -16.86 6.25
C ARG A 4 17.66 -16.14 7.02
N LEU A 5 16.81 -15.37 6.33
CA LEU A 5 15.53 -14.89 6.89
C LEU A 5 14.42 -15.97 6.84
N PHE A 6 14.66 -17.05 6.08
CA PHE A 6 13.70 -18.12 5.83
C PHE A 6 13.27 -18.94 7.07
N PRO A 7 14.15 -19.30 8.04
CA PRO A 7 13.76 -20.19 9.13
C PRO A 7 12.74 -19.56 10.10
N ARG A 8 12.86 -18.26 10.37
CA ARG A 8 11.93 -17.55 11.27
C ARG A 8 10.57 -17.33 10.61
N LEU A 9 10.55 -17.08 9.30
CA LEU A 9 9.32 -16.95 8.53
C LEU A 9 8.57 -18.29 8.41
N LEU A 10 9.31 -19.39 8.23
CA LEU A 10 8.74 -20.74 8.20
C LEU A 10 8.12 -21.12 9.55
N LYS A 11 8.79 -20.79 10.66
CA LYS A 11 8.25 -21.02 12.01
C LYS A 11 6.95 -20.22 12.22
N PHE A 12 6.94 -18.95 11.81
CA PHE A 12 5.75 -18.11 11.89
C PHE A 12 4.58 -18.61 11.02
N LEU A 13 4.87 -19.21 9.85
CA LEU A 13 3.86 -19.82 8.98
C LEU A 13 3.35 -21.17 9.48
N GLN A 14 4.18 -21.94 10.19
CA GLN A 14 3.76 -23.20 10.83
C GLN A 14 2.88 -22.95 12.07
N ASP A 15 3.17 -21.90 12.83
CA ASP A 15 2.42 -21.54 14.04
C ASP A 15 1.14 -20.73 13.73
N ALA A 16 0.97 -20.27 12.49
CA ALA A 16 -0.20 -19.49 12.09
C ALA A 16 -1.47 -20.38 12.04
N PRO A 17 -2.54 -20.05 12.78
CA PRO A 17 -3.77 -20.83 12.76
C PRO A 17 -4.36 -20.82 11.35
N LEU A 18 -4.54 -22.02 10.77
CA LEU A 18 -5.13 -22.17 9.45
C LEU A 18 -6.56 -21.58 9.44
N PRO A 19 -6.91 -20.74 8.45
CA PRO A 19 -8.25 -20.20 8.36
C PRO A 19 -9.22 -21.36 8.14
N LYS A 20 -10.15 -21.53 9.08
CA LYS A 20 -11.23 -22.51 8.96
C LYS A 20 -12.01 -22.18 7.69
N SER A 21 -11.95 -23.09 6.71
CA SER A 21 -12.73 -23.03 5.48
C SER A 21 -14.21 -22.91 5.84
N GLN A 22 -14.77 -21.70 5.70
CA GLN A 22 -16.20 -21.50 5.84
C GLN A 22 -16.87 -21.96 4.55
N HIS A 23 -17.44 -23.16 4.62
CA HIS A 23 -18.25 -23.75 3.58
C HIS A 23 -19.43 -22.85 3.20
N ASN A 24 -19.71 -22.78 1.90
CA ASN A 24 -20.80 -22.07 1.23
C ASN A 24 -22.12 -22.07 2.02
N GLY A 25 -22.50 -20.90 2.52
CA GLY A 25 -23.84 -20.62 3.01
C GLY A 25 -24.57 -19.67 2.07
N ASN A 26 -25.74 -20.10 1.59
CA ASN A 26 -26.69 -19.35 0.77
C ASN A 26 -26.77 -17.86 1.17
N VAL A 27 -26.80 -16.99 0.15
CA VAL A 27 -26.87 -15.52 0.26
C VAL A 27 -28.13 -15.11 1.04
N ARG A 28 -28.03 -15.05 2.36
CA ARG A 28 -29.05 -14.48 3.24
C ARG A 28 -29.13 -12.99 2.95
N ARG A 29 -30.35 -12.50 2.69
CA ARG A 29 -30.70 -11.07 2.65
C ARG A 29 -30.04 -10.37 3.84
N ARG A 30 -29.20 -9.37 3.55
CA ARG A 30 -28.46 -8.59 4.55
C ARG A 30 -29.47 -7.95 5.51
N LYS A 31 -29.58 -8.49 6.73
CA LYS A 31 -30.18 -7.77 7.86
C LYS A 31 -29.34 -6.50 8.04
N ARG A 32 -30.00 -5.34 8.13
CA ARG A 32 -29.35 -4.07 8.50
C ARG A 32 -28.63 -4.31 9.82
N VAL A 33 -27.29 -4.32 9.77
CA VAL A 33 -26.46 -4.40 10.97
C VAL A 33 -26.71 -3.12 11.75
N SER A 34 -27.23 -3.26 12.96
CA SER A 34 -27.40 -2.15 13.89
C SER A 34 -26.01 -1.55 14.19
N MET A 35 -25.84 -0.24 13.98
CA MET A 35 -24.60 0.52 14.24
C MET A 35 -24.30 0.69 15.74
N LYS A 36 -24.59 -0.32 16.57
CA LYS A 36 -24.43 -0.27 18.04
C LYS A 36 -23.07 -0.78 18.53
N ASN A 37 -22.17 -1.19 17.62
CA ASN A 37 -20.80 -1.49 18.01
C ASN A 37 -20.05 -0.15 18.07
N SER A 38 -19.62 0.25 19.27
CA SER A 38 -18.73 1.39 19.46
C SER A 38 -17.47 1.16 18.64
N VAL A 39 -17.16 2.11 17.75
CA VAL A 39 -15.86 2.16 17.05
C VAL A 39 -14.77 2.22 18.13
N PRO A 40 -13.73 1.36 18.09
CA PRO A 40 -12.63 1.46 19.04
C PRO A 40 -12.02 2.86 18.98
N GLU A 41 -11.70 3.44 20.14
CA GLU A 41 -11.08 4.75 20.20
C GLU A 41 -9.78 4.76 19.38
N MET A 42 -9.63 5.79 18.56
CA MET A 42 -8.50 5.91 17.65
C MET A 42 -7.22 6.13 18.48
N PRO A 43 -6.17 5.31 18.33
CA PRO A 43 -4.98 5.45 19.14
C PRO A 43 -4.31 6.81 18.86
N SER A 44 -3.89 7.50 19.93
CA SER A 44 -3.15 8.74 19.78
C SER A 44 -1.76 8.47 19.19
N PHE A 45 -1.35 9.27 18.21
CA PHE A 45 -0.01 9.25 17.64
C PHE A 45 0.94 10.27 18.30
N THR A 46 0.49 10.98 19.34
CA THR A 46 1.34 11.92 20.07
C THR A 46 2.41 11.18 20.87
N SER A 47 3.60 11.77 20.93
CA SER A 47 4.70 11.29 21.78
C SER A 47 4.55 11.69 23.24
N ASP A 48 3.65 12.63 23.53
CA ASP A 48 3.40 13.13 24.88
C ASP A 48 2.98 11.99 25.82
N GLY A 49 3.77 11.76 26.87
CA GLY A 49 3.52 10.74 27.88
C GLY A 49 3.95 9.30 27.51
N ARG A 50 4.54 9.06 26.33
CA ARG A 50 5.03 7.71 25.96
C ARG A 50 6.44 7.45 26.48
N THR A 51 6.59 6.37 27.25
CA THR A 51 7.90 5.87 27.72
C THR A 51 8.56 4.87 26.77
N ARG A 52 7.84 4.38 25.75
CA ARG A 52 8.32 3.41 24.75
C ARG A 52 7.81 3.73 23.35
N SER A 53 8.47 3.15 22.34
CA SER A 53 8.09 3.33 20.92
C SER A 53 6.69 2.80 20.64
N ILE A 54 5.90 3.54 19.84
CA ILE A 54 4.56 3.13 19.36
C ILE A 54 4.57 1.77 18.63
N LEU A 55 5.72 1.37 18.10
CA LEU A 55 5.90 0.07 17.45
C LEU A 55 5.83 -1.11 18.43
N LEU A 56 6.00 -0.85 19.73
CA LEU A 56 6.00 -1.82 20.81
C LEU A 56 4.74 -1.74 21.69
N ASP A 57 3.76 -0.92 21.31
CA ASP A 57 2.48 -0.84 22.01
C ASP A 57 1.62 -2.07 21.67
N ASP A 58 0.85 -2.54 22.66
CA ASP A 58 -0.01 -3.74 22.51
C ASP A 58 -1.13 -3.55 21.48
N ALA A 59 -1.51 -2.29 21.20
CA ALA A 59 -2.42 -1.89 20.14
C ALA A 59 -1.67 -1.03 19.12
N ASN A 60 -0.79 -1.66 18.33
CA ASN A 60 0.03 -0.96 17.35
C ASN A 60 -0.76 -0.75 16.05
N PRO A 61 -1.16 0.49 15.71
CA PRO A 61 -1.98 0.77 14.53
C PRO A 61 -1.28 0.44 13.21
N ILE A 62 0.06 0.29 13.21
CA ILE A 62 0.85 -0.07 12.03
C ILE A 62 0.73 -1.57 11.75
N THR A 63 0.74 -2.42 12.77
CA THR A 63 0.57 -3.88 12.62
C THR A 63 -0.90 -4.30 12.63
N GLU A 64 -1.73 -3.60 13.39
CA GLU A 64 -3.16 -3.88 13.55
C GLU A 64 -4.05 -3.00 12.65
N GLY A 65 -3.49 -2.42 11.59
CA GLY A 65 -4.22 -1.44 10.78
C GLY A 65 -5.53 -1.97 10.15
N HIS A 66 -5.76 -3.28 10.12
CA HIS A 66 -7.02 -3.89 9.70
C HIS A 66 -8.20 -3.58 10.66
N LEU A 67 -7.92 -3.28 11.93
CA LEU A 67 -8.93 -2.86 12.92
C LEU A 67 -9.45 -1.44 12.64
N PHE A 68 -8.70 -0.65 11.88
CA PHE A 68 -8.99 0.76 11.59
C PHE A 68 -9.32 1.01 10.11
N ASP A 69 -9.34 -0.04 9.27
CA ASP A 69 -9.55 0.10 7.84
C ASP A 69 -11.03 0.34 7.50
N THR A 70 -11.39 1.61 7.33
CA THR A 70 -12.59 1.98 6.57
C THR A 70 -12.20 2.03 5.09
N ILE A 71 -12.62 1.03 4.30
CA ILE A 71 -12.44 1.07 2.84
C ILE A 71 -13.27 2.24 2.29
N LEU A 72 -12.58 3.30 1.89
CA LEU A 72 -13.19 4.49 1.31
C LEU A 72 -13.58 4.22 -0.16
N THR A 73 -14.84 3.86 -0.39
CA THR A 73 -15.37 3.83 -1.76
C THR A 73 -15.71 5.27 -2.18
N VAL A 74 -14.73 5.99 -2.73
CA VAL A 74 -14.94 7.35 -3.24
C VAL A 74 -15.74 7.29 -4.54
N ARG A 75 -16.99 7.75 -4.52
CA ARG A 75 -17.86 7.85 -5.70
C ARG A 75 -17.44 9.06 -6.56
N GLY A 76 -17.08 8.83 -7.82
CA GLY A 76 -17.30 9.82 -8.89
C GLY A 76 -18.69 9.54 -9.49
N VAL A 77 -19.62 10.47 -9.68
CA VAL A 77 -19.50 11.87 -10.09
C VAL A 77 -20.65 12.62 -9.42
N HIS A 78 -20.34 13.45 -8.43
CA HIS A 78 -20.90 14.77 -8.18
C HIS A 78 -19.97 15.44 -7.17
N ARG A 79 -19.79 16.75 -7.32
CA ARG A 79 -18.87 17.61 -6.56
C ARG A 79 -18.65 17.16 -5.12
N PHE A 80 -17.39 17.21 -4.69
CA PHE A 80 -16.92 17.13 -3.32
C PHE A 80 -17.99 17.62 -2.32
N GLY A 81 -18.60 16.67 -1.63
CA GLY A 81 -19.54 16.88 -0.55
C GLY A 81 -19.25 15.85 0.53
N GLY A 82 -18.31 16.19 1.43
CA GLY A 82 -18.32 15.73 2.81
C GLY A 82 -17.94 14.28 3.08
N ILE A 83 -16.73 13.85 2.76
CA ILE A 83 -15.98 13.01 3.70
C ILE A 83 -14.60 13.63 3.80
N SER A 84 -14.35 14.29 4.93
CA SER A 84 -13.02 14.78 5.31
C SER A 84 -12.14 13.55 5.50
N THR A 85 -11.42 13.13 4.47
CA THR A 85 -10.22 12.35 4.72
C THR A 85 -9.23 13.32 5.34
N ASN A 86 -8.74 13.01 6.54
CA ASN A 86 -7.60 13.73 7.09
C ASN A 86 -6.54 13.85 5.99
N ARG A 87 -6.15 15.10 5.69
CA ARG A 87 -5.40 15.47 4.48
C ARG A 87 -4.06 14.71 4.33
N SER A 88 -3.59 14.09 5.40
CA SER A 88 -2.39 13.25 5.49
C SER A 88 -2.48 11.94 4.71
N ASP A 89 -3.67 11.32 4.62
CA ASP A 89 -3.78 9.91 4.20
C ASP A 89 -4.05 9.74 2.70
N ALA A 90 -4.35 10.85 2.03
CA ALA A 90 -4.59 10.89 0.58
C ALA A 90 -3.33 10.51 -0.24
N ASN A 91 -2.14 10.59 0.35
CA ASN A 91 -0.87 10.29 -0.32
C ASN A 91 -0.70 8.80 -0.65
N PHE A 92 -1.47 7.93 0.00
CA PHE A 92 -1.39 6.48 -0.15
C PHE A 92 -2.62 5.90 -0.84
N LEU A 93 -3.30 6.67 -1.70
CA LEU A 93 -4.40 6.16 -2.50
C LEU A 93 -3.93 5.79 -3.91
N ILE A 94 -4.17 4.55 -4.31
CA ILE A 94 -4.06 4.07 -5.69
C ILE A 94 -5.41 4.28 -6.35
N ARG A 95 -5.41 4.99 -7.46
CA ARG A 95 -6.57 5.02 -8.35
C ARG A 95 -6.55 3.77 -9.23
N LEU A 96 -7.67 3.06 -9.27
CA LEU A 96 -7.89 1.89 -10.10
C LEU A 96 -8.95 2.23 -11.15
N GLU A 97 -8.61 2.04 -12.42
CA GLU A 97 -9.49 2.25 -13.56
C GLU A 97 -9.90 0.90 -14.16
N PRO A 98 -11.19 0.71 -14.49
CA PRO A 98 -11.63 -0.47 -15.22
C PRO A 98 -11.13 -0.43 -16.67
N VAL A 99 -10.31 -1.39 -17.05
CA VAL A 99 -9.84 -1.60 -18.41
C VAL A 99 -10.52 -2.82 -19.00
N ARG A 100 -11.06 -2.67 -20.21
CA ARG A 100 -11.63 -3.79 -20.98
C ARG A 100 -10.51 -4.54 -21.67
N LEU A 101 -10.42 -5.85 -21.45
CA LEU A 101 -9.48 -6.70 -22.17
C LEU A 101 -10.12 -7.15 -23.49
N PRO A 102 -9.35 -7.25 -24.59
CA PRO A 102 -9.85 -7.81 -25.84
C PRO A 102 -10.26 -9.27 -25.59
N SER A 103 -11.55 -9.58 -25.74
CA SER A 103 -12.07 -10.95 -25.63
C SER A 103 -12.25 -11.56 -27.01
N SER A 104 -11.91 -12.85 -27.15
CA SER A 104 -12.24 -13.63 -28.34
C SER A 104 -13.75 -13.62 -28.59
N GLN A 105 -14.15 -13.61 -29.87
CA GLN A 105 -15.57 -13.57 -30.27
C GLN A 105 -16.39 -14.63 -29.52
N GLY A 106 -17.47 -14.20 -28.87
CA GLY A 106 -18.40 -15.07 -28.14
C GLY A 106 -18.15 -15.18 -26.64
N VAL A 107 -17.00 -14.72 -26.11
CA VAL A 107 -16.75 -14.68 -24.66
C VAL A 107 -17.21 -13.32 -24.11
N ARG A 108 -17.88 -13.32 -22.95
CA ARG A 108 -18.28 -12.07 -22.25
C ARG A 108 -17.04 -11.20 -22.01
N GLU A 109 -17.15 -9.91 -22.32
CA GLU A 109 -16.09 -8.92 -22.06
C GLU A 109 -15.61 -9.01 -20.60
N GLN A 110 -14.32 -9.29 -20.41
CA GLN A 110 -13.70 -9.25 -19.10
C GLN A 110 -13.19 -7.84 -18.84
N GLN A 111 -13.56 -7.30 -17.67
CA GLN A 111 -13.00 -6.05 -17.16
C GLN A 111 -11.99 -6.38 -16.07
N THR A 112 -10.83 -5.74 -16.13
CA THR A 112 -9.80 -5.81 -15.08
C THR A 112 -9.61 -4.41 -14.51
N LEU A 113 -9.40 -4.32 -13.19
CA LEU A 113 -8.99 -3.05 -12.59
C LEU A 113 -7.48 -2.92 -12.73
N VAL A 114 -7.07 -1.93 -13.52
CA VAL A 114 -5.67 -1.57 -13.66
C VAL A 114 -5.43 -0.36 -12.79
N PRO A 115 -4.34 -0.33 -12.00
CA PRO A 115 -3.92 0.90 -11.36
C PRO A 115 -3.61 1.95 -12.43
N ASP A 116 -4.45 2.98 -12.49
CA ASP A 116 -4.26 4.17 -13.31
C ASP A 116 -3.84 5.25 -12.34
N ASP A 117 -2.63 5.77 -12.48
CA ASP A 117 -2.11 6.87 -11.66
C ASP A 117 -1.79 6.51 -10.21
N VAL A 118 -0.73 5.74 -10.01
CA VAL A 118 0.05 5.90 -8.77
C VAL A 118 0.99 7.11 -8.87
N GLU A 119 1.08 7.77 -10.02
CA GLU A 119 1.96 8.92 -10.22
C GLU A 119 1.51 10.15 -9.42
N HIS A 120 2.46 10.92 -8.89
CA HIS A 120 2.14 12.16 -8.18
C HIS A 120 1.35 13.10 -9.12
N PRO A 121 0.30 13.82 -8.65
CA PRO A 121 -0.56 14.65 -9.51
C PRO A 121 0.15 15.69 -10.39
N LYS A 122 1.41 15.99 -10.06
CA LYS A 122 2.31 16.85 -10.86
C LYS A 122 2.73 16.21 -12.19
N PHE A 123 2.78 14.87 -12.27
CA PHE A 123 3.30 14.15 -13.44
C PHE A 123 2.25 13.79 -14.48
N LYS A 124 0.95 13.81 -14.13
CA LYS A 124 -0.11 13.43 -15.09
C LYS A 124 -1.39 14.25 -14.94
N PRO A 125 -1.96 14.76 -16.06
CA PRO A 125 -3.23 15.48 -16.04
C PRO A 125 -4.40 14.54 -15.70
N ARG A 126 -5.33 15.01 -14.86
CA ARG A 126 -6.48 14.23 -14.39
C ARG A 126 -7.46 13.93 -15.53
N ARG A 127 -7.75 12.66 -15.79
CA ARG A 127 -8.85 12.22 -16.68
C ARG A 127 -10.13 11.97 -15.86
N SER A 128 -11.28 12.37 -16.41
CA SER A 128 -12.60 12.22 -15.76
C SER A 128 -13.23 10.83 -16.01
N THR A 129 -12.44 9.76 -15.94
CA THR A 129 -12.95 8.40 -16.04
C THR A 129 -13.36 7.85 -14.68
N PRO A 130 -14.46 7.07 -14.61
CA PRO A 130 -14.90 6.44 -13.37
C PRO A 130 -13.79 5.52 -12.85
N ALA A 131 -13.32 5.81 -11.64
CA ALA A 131 -12.26 5.07 -10.99
C ALA A 131 -12.63 4.83 -9.53
N CYS A 132 -12.05 3.80 -8.92
CA CYS A 132 -12.09 3.64 -7.47
C CYS A 132 -10.72 3.95 -6.88
N TYR A 133 -10.70 4.50 -5.67
CA TYR A 133 -9.48 4.72 -4.93
C TYR A 133 -9.37 3.64 -3.86
N VAL A 134 -8.21 3.03 -3.76
CA VAL A 134 -7.90 2.03 -2.74
C VAL A 134 -6.63 2.45 -2.02
N THR A 135 -6.57 2.22 -0.72
CA THR A 135 -5.35 2.45 0.05
C THR A 135 -4.24 1.51 -0.40
N CYS A 136 -3.02 2.04 -0.51
CA CYS A 136 -1.75 1.39 -0.88
C CYS A 136 -1.30 0.38 0.19
N ARG A 137 -2.14 -0.59 0.56
CA ARG A 137 -1.77 -1.63 1.53
C ARG A 137 -1.96 -3.02 0.95
N LYS A 138 -0.97 -3.89 1.17
CA LYS A 138 -0.91 -5.23 0.59
C LYS A 138 -2.05 -6.14 1.08
N ASP A 139 -2.46 -5.95 2.32
CA ASP A 139 -3.55 -6.64 3.01
C ASP A 139 -4.94 -6.28 2.46
N ILE A 140 -5.12 -5.11 1.84
CA ILE A 140 -6.43 -4.66 1.35
C ILE A 140 -6.76 -5.23 -0.04
N ILE A 141 -5.74 -5.62 -0.82
CA ILE A 141 -5.90 -6.09 -2.22
C ILE A 141 -6.90 -7.26 -2.36
N PRO A 142 -6.89 -8.30 -1.52
CA PRO A 142 -7.87 -9.39 -1.65
C PRO A 142 -9.32 -8.92 -1.45
N TYR A 143 -9.53 -7.85 -0.67
CA TYR A 143 -10.85 -7.33 -0.33
C TYR A 143 -11.39 -6.36 -1.39
N THR A 144 -10.54 -5.76 -2.24
CA THR A 144 -10.99 -4.81 -3.27
C THR A 144 -11.89 -5.44 -4.33
N THR A 145 -11.67 -6.72 -4.64
CA THR A 145 -12.53 -7.50 -5.56
C THR A 145 -13.97 -7.65 -5.07
N ARG A 146 -14.22 -7.50 -3.77
CA ARG A 146 -15.54 -7.68 -3.16
C ARG A 146 -16.34 -6.38 -3.05
N ILE A 147 -15.73 -5.23 -3.39
CA ILE A 147 -16.39 -3.93 -3.30
C ILE A 147 -17.35 -3.82 -4.49
N PRO A 148 -18.67 -3.76 -4.25
CA PRO A 148 -19.63 -3.57 -5.34
C PRO A 148 -19.49 -2.15 -5.86
N LEU A 149 -18.80 -2.00 -6.99
CA LEU A 149 -18.68 -0.72 -7.68
C LEU A 149 -19.89 -0.54 -8.59
N PRO A 150 -20.74 0.48 -8.35
CA PRO A 150 -21.88 0.72 -9.21
C PRO A 150 -21.38 1.00 -10.63
N LYS A 151 -21.94 0.29 -11.62
CA LYS A 151 -21.63 0.36 -13.06
C LYS A 151 -20.41 -0.44 -13.55
N LEU A 152 -19.77 -1.24 -12.71
CA LEU A 152 -18.74 -2.18 -13.18
C LEU A 152 -19.28 -3.61 -13.30
N SER A 153 -18.65 -4.39 -14.19
CA SER A 153 -19.02 -5.81 -14.35
C SER A 153 -18.82 -6.58 -13.03
N PRO A 154 -19.62 -7.61 -12.73
CA PRO A 154 -19.48 -8.40 -11.51
C PRO A 154 -18.18 -9.23 -11.46
N ASN A 155 -17.47 -9.36 -12.58
CA ASN A 155 -16.30 -10.22 -12.73
C ASN A 155 -15.01 -9.40 -12.82
N LEU A 156 -14.83 -8.43 -11.92
CA LEU A 156 -13.60 -7.65 -11.84
C LEU A 156 -12.49 -8.49 -11.21
N SER A 157 -11.40 -8.65 -11.94
CA SER A 157 -10.14 -9.13 -11.36
C SER A 157 -9.18 -7.95 -11.16
N VAL A 158 -8.33 -8.06 -10.14
CA VAL A 158 -7.22 -7.14 -9.90
C VAL A 158 -5.95 -7.96 -9.89
N SER A 159 -4.98 -7.64 -10.75
CA SER A 159 -3.69 -8.33 -10.73
C SER A 159 -2.81 -7.81 -9.59
N PRO A 160 -2.43 -8.63 -8.60
CA PRO A 160 -1.62 -8.18 -7.46
C PRO A 160 -0.21 -7.73 -7.88
N LEU A 161 0.31 -8.25 -9.00
CA LEU A 161 1.62 -7.86 -9.54
C LEU A 161 1.65 -6.39 -9.97
N CYS A 162 0.56 -5.90 -10.55
CA CYS A 162 0.46 -4.51 -11.01
C CYS A 162 0.53 -3.52 -9.85
N ILE A 163 -0.06 -3.87 -8.70
CA ILE A 163 -0.07 -3.00 -7.52
C ILE A 163 1.35 -2.87 -6.93
N GLY A 164 2.06 -3.98 -6.79
CA GLY A 164 3.44 -3.96 -6.25
C GLY A 164 4.39 -3.13 -7.10
N TYR A 165 4.28 -3.24 -8.43
CA TYR A 165 5.08 -2.43 -9.35
C TYR A 165 4.76 -0.93 -9.23
N GLN A 166 3.49 -0.57 -9.18
CA GLN A 166 3.08 0.84 -9.07
C GLN A 166 3.50 1.47 -7.74
N LEU A 167 3.39 0.73 -6.63
CA LEU A 167 3.90 1.17 -5.32
C LEU A 167 5.39 1.46 -5.37
N ARG A 168 6.16 0.60 -6.04
CA ARG A 168 7.60 0.79 -6.23
C ARG A 168 7.88 2.08 -7.01
N LEU A 169 7.15 2.34 -8.08
CA LEU A 169 7.28 3.59 -8.84
C LEU A 169 6.95 4.81 -7.98
N ARG A 170 5.92 4.76 -7.12
CA ARG A 170 5.61 5.89 -6.23
C ARG A 170 6.74 6.22 -5.29
N VAL A 171 7.31 5.20 -4.65
CA VAL A 171 8.40 5.38 -3.69
C VAL A 171 9.58 6.05 -4.40
N LEU A 172 9.91 5.63 -5.63
CA LEU A 172 10.97 6.27 -6.41
C LEU A 172 10.64 7.74 -6.75
N GLN A 173 9.41 8.02 -7.19
CA GLN A 173 8.99 9.40 -7.50
C GLN A 173 9.00 10.33 -6.28
N GLU A 174 8.53 9.85 -5.12
CA GLU A 174 8.57 10.64 -3.88
C GLU A 174 10.02 10.89 -3.42
N LEU A 175 10.91 9.90 -3.59
CA LEU A 175 12.34 10.08 -3.33
C LEU A 175 12.97 11.10 -4.27
N ASP A 176 12.58 11.13 -5.55
CA ASP A 176 13.04 12.14 -6.50
C ASP A 176 12.53 13.53 -6.14
N LEU A 177 11.24 13.67 -5.78
CA LEU A 177 10.66 14.93 -5.32
C LEU A 177 11.31 15.43 -4.02
N LEU A 178 11.61 14.52 -3.09
CA LEU A 178 12.36 14.83 -1.88
C LEU A 178 13.78 15.29 -2.22
N THR A 179 14.45 14.61 -3.15
CA THR A 179 15.79 14.99 -3.61
C THR A 179 15.77 16.38 -4.25
N GLN A 180 14.77 16.70 -5.06
CA GLN A 180 14.59 18.04 -5.65
C GLN A 180 14.38 19.12 -4.57
N ARG A 181 13.47 18.89 -3.62
CA ARG A 181 13.20 19.84 -2.52
C ARG A 181 14.42 20.06 -1.64
N LEU A 182 15.17 18.98 -1.36
CA LEU A 182 16.40 19.07 -0.59
C LEU A 182 17.48 19.81 -1.37
N ALA A 183 17.58 19.62 -2.68
CA ALA A 183 18.52 20.36 -3.52
C ALA A 183 18.22 21.87 -3.55
N GLU A 184 16.95 22.27 -3.53
CA GLU A 184 16.54 23.69 -3.47
C GLU A 184 16.85 24.34 -2.12
N LEU A 185 16.65 23.60 -1.03
CA LEU A 185 16.85 24.11 0.33
C LEU A 185 18.33 24.16 0.73
N TRP A 186 19.21 23.39 0.07
CA TRP A 186 20.58 23.16 0.52
C TRP A 186 21.58 23.70 -0.50
N THR A 187 21.98 24.96 -0.31
CA THR A 187 23.14 25.57 -0.99
C THR A 187 24.49 25.02 -0.52
N ILE A 188 24.50 24.07 0.43
CA ILE A 188 25.70 23.52 1.08
C ILE A 188 26.00 22.11 0.51
N PRO A 189 27.25 21.79 0.12
CA PRO A 189 27.60 20.60 -0.67
C PRO A 189 27.74 19.32 0.17
N GLN A 190 26.79 18.99 1.05
CA GLN A 190 26.78 17.72 1.77
C GLN A 190 25.82 16.71 1.11
N ARG A 191 26.36 15.55 0.74
CA ARG A 191 25.61 14.45 0.11
C ARG A 191 24.66 13.79 1.12
N LEU A 192 23.39 14.19 1.09
CA LEU A 192 22.28 13.61 1.86
C LEU A 192 22.04 12.12 1.57
N LEU A 193 22.34 11.69 0.34
CA LEU A 193 22.09 10.32 -0.11
C LEU A 193 23.39 9.73 -0.60
N ARG A 194 23.87 8.70 0.10
CA ARG A 194 25.07 7.95 -0.25
C ARG A 194 24.71 6.50 -0.48
N ARG A 195 25.07 5.98 -1.65
CA ARG A 195 25.00 4.55 -1.91
C ARG A 195 26.05 3.83 -1.07
N LEU A 196 25.63 2.85 -0.28
CA LEU A 196 26.56 1.98 0.44
C LEU A 196 27.37 1.13 -0.55
N THR A 197 28.63 0.91 -0.22
CA THR A 197 29.46 -0.08 -0.89
C THR A 197 29.07 -1.50 -0.46
N SER A 198 29.47 -2.51 -1.24
CA SER A 198 29.19 -3.91 -0.91
C SER A 198 29.78 -4.35 0.43
N SER A 199 30.95 -3.82 0.82
CA SER A 199 31.58 -4.12 2.11
C SER A 199 30.85 -3.45 3.27
N GLU A 200 30.43 -2.19 3.12
CA GLU A 200 29.62 -1.50 4.12
C GLU A 200 28.27 -2.20 4.33
N TRP A 201 27.65 -2.68 3.25
CA TRP A 201 26.43 -3.47 3.35
C TRP A 201 26.62 -4.78 4.12
N GLN A 202 27.76 -5.46 3.94
CA GLN A 202 28.08 -6.65 4.73
C GLN A 202 28.24 -6.33 6.22
N ILE A 203 28.88 -5.19 6.55
CA ILE A 203 28.99 -4.72 7.94
C ILE A 203 27.59 -4.51 8.52
N VAL A 204 26.72 -3.77 7.82
CA VAL A 204 25.33 -3.55 8.25
C VAL A 204 24.61 -4.88 8.49
N GLN A 205 24.79 -5.88 7.62
CA GLN A 205 24.15 -7.19 7.78
C GLN A 205 24.67 -7.97 8.99
N GLN A 206 25.94 -7.82 9.36
CA GLN A 206 26.55 -8.51 10.49
C GLN A 206 26.26 -7.81 11.82
N THR A 207 26.36 -6.49 11.85
CA THR A 207 26.27 -5.69 13.08
C THR A 207 24.86 -5.16 13.35
N ASN A 208 23.98 -5.14 12.35
CA ASN A 208 22.69 -4.43 12.37
C ASN A 208 22.84 -2.93 12.73
N THR A 209 24.01 -2.33 12.49
CA THR A 209 24.28 -0.91 12.73
C THR A 209 24.75 -0.23 11.45
N ILE A 210 24.41 1.05 11.26
CA ILE A 210 24.81 1.81 10.08
C ILE A 210 26.23 2.37 10.32
N PRO A 211 27.25 2.04 9.50
CA PRO A 211 28.64 2.43 9.73
C PRO A 211 28.92 3.91 9.37
N CYS A 212 27.93 4.78 9.45
CA CYS A 212 28.03 6.20 9.10
C CYS A 212 27.57 7.04 10.29
N LYS A 213 28.47 7.88 10.81
CA LYS A 213 28.30 8.63 12.06
C LYS A 213 27.03 9.51 12.09
N ASP A 214 26.58 9.98 10.93
CA ASP A 214 25.47 10.91 10.79
C ASP A 214 24.31 10.35 9.93
N ALA A 215 24.29 9.03 9.70
CA ALA A 215 23.21 8.42 8.94
C ALA A 215 21.95 8.25 9.80
N LEU A 216 20.86 8.92 9.40
CA LEU A 216 19.56 8.83 10.06
C LEU A 216 18.78 7.55 9.72
N ALA A 217 18.92 7.08 8.48
CA ALA A 217 18.15 5.94 7.99
C ALA A 217 18.89 5.20 6.87
N LEU A 218 18.53 3.92 6.69
CA LEU A 218 19.00 3.07 5.60
C LEU A 218 17.83 2.62 4.74
N LEU A 219 17.84 3.01 3.46
CA LEU A 219 16.86 2.56 2.49
C LEU A 219 17.39 1.33 1.73
N VAL A 220 16.76 0.19 1.95
CA VAL A 220 17.06 -1.05 1.21
C VAL A 220 16.11 -1.16 0.01
N VAL A 221 16.63 -0.86 -1.17
CA VAL A 221 15.85 -1.00 -2.42
C VAL A 221 16.08 -2.40 -3.00
N PRO A 222 15.07 -3.28 -3.06
CA PRO A 222 15.22 -4.59 -3.66
C PRO A 222 15.61 -4.47 -5.15
N PRO A 223 16.39 -5.41 -5.71
CA PRO A 223 16.79 -5.35 -7.11
C PRO A 223 15.56 -5.21 -8.01
N VAL A 224 15.65 -4.37 -9.04
CA VAL A 224 14.69 -4.35 -10.14
C VAL A 224 15.00 -5.61 -10.96
N HIS A 225 14.21 -6.67 -10.78
CA HIS A 225 14.21 -7.75 -11.76
C HIS A 225 13.61 -7.18 -13.05
N ILE A 226 14.47 -6.73 -13.96
CA ILE A 226 14.05 -6.40 -15.33
C ILE A 226 13.84 -7.73 -16.02
N ALA A 227 12.67 -8.35 -15.81
CA ALA A 227 12.25 -9.47 -16.61
C ALA A 227 11.91 -8.91 -18.00
N PHE A 228 12.88 -8.94 -18.91
CA PHE A 228 12.59 -8.83 -20.33
C PHE A 228 11.80 -10.08 -20.70
N VAL A 229 10.48 -9.92 -20.85
CA VAL A 229 9.64 -10.91 -21.51
C VAL A 229 9.91 -10.73 -23.01
N SER A 230 10.70 -11.65 -23.55
CA SER A 230 10.89 -11.84 -25.00
C SER A 230 9.71 -12.56 -25.61
#